data_AF-A0A1H4HAH1-F1
#
_entry.id   AF-A0A1H4HAH1-F1
#
_cell.length_a   1.000
_cell.length_b   1.000
_cell.length_c   1.000
_cell.angle_alpha   90.00
_cell.angle_beta   90.00
_cell.angle_gamma   90.00
#
_symmetry.space_group_name_H-M   'P 1'
#
loop_
_entity.id
_entity.type
_entity.pdbx_description
1 polymer ?
#
loop_
_entity_poly.entity_id
_entity_poly.type
_entity_poly.pdbx_seq_one_letter_code
_entity_poly.pdbx_strand_id
1 'polypeptide(L)' 'MINVHIEMDLNQHISVVSANIIDLVKNGDEMILETLMRKFLKRHELYTPDQFMEGLTFLFSIGCLTVQEYRVILINV' A
#
# COMPACT_ATOMS: atom_id res chain seq x y z
N MET A 1 -20.00 15.42 10.67
CA MET A 1 -19.11 14.60 9.82
C MET A 1 -19.82 13.29 9.58
N ILE A 2 -20.07 12.92 8.33
CA ILE A 2 -20.53 11.58 8.02
C ILE A 2 -19.36 10.67 8.36
N ASN A 3 -19.52 9.88 9.42
CA ASN A 3 -18.61 8.81 9.78
C ASN A 3 -18.84 7.71 8.74
N VAL A 4 -18.24 7.86 7.56
CA VAL A 4 -18.29 6.84 6.52
C VAL A 4 -17.45 5.70 7.07
N HIS A 5 -18.10 4.79 7.80
CA HIS A 5 -17.47 3.55 8.25
C HIS A 5 -16.79 2.90 7.03
N ILE A 6 -15.64 2.26 7.25
CA ILE A 6 -14.88 1.53 6.23
C ILE A 6 -15.80 0.54 5.47
N GLU A 7 -16.89 0.11 6.12
CA GLU A 7 -17.97 -0.71 5.55
C GLU A 7 -18.74 -0.07 4.37
N MET A 8 -18.72 1.27 4.22
CA MET A 8 -19.46 1.99 3.17
C MET A 8 -18.63 2.22 1.90
N ASP A 9 -17.29 2.20 1.96
CA ASP A 9 -16.42 2.27 0.79
C ASP A 9 -15.33 1.21 0.89
N LEU A 10 -15.55 0.08 0.22
CA LEU A 10 -14.62 -1.05 0.16
C LEU A 10 -13.23 -0.66 -0.37
N ASN A 11 -13.11 0.43 -1.12
CA ASN A 11 -11.80 0.91 -1.58
C ASN A 11 -10.91 1.29 -0.39
N GLN A 12 -11.49 1.78 0.70
CA GLN A 12 -10.74 2.17 1.91
C GLN A 12 -10.34 0.97 2.76
N HIS A 13 -10.81 -0.24 2.45
CA HIS A 13 -10.48 -1.42 3.21
C HIS A 13 -9.00 -1.77 3.05
N ILE A 14 -8.34 -2.12 4.17
CA ILE A 14 -6.89 -2.34 4.23
C ILE A 14 -6.41 -3.35 3.18
N SER A 15 -7.17 -4.43 2.95
CA SER A 15 -6.82 -5.43 1.92
C SER A 15 -6.82 -4.87 0.50
N VAL A 16 -7.71 -3.93 0.18
CA VAL A 16 -7.76 -3.28 -1.14
C VAL A 16 -6.61 -2.31 -1.31
N VAL A 17 -6.34 -1.51 -0.27
CA VAL A 17 -5.16 -0.63 -0.21
C VAL A 17 -3.88 -1.42 -0.42
N SER A 18 -3.70 -2.51 0.32
CA SER A 18 -2.54 -3.40 0.22
C SER A 18 -2.42 -4.10 -1.15
N ALA A 19 -3.54 -4.50 -1.77
CA ALA A 19 -3.51 -5.08 -3.11
C ALA A 19 -3.01 -4.08 -4.16
N ASN A 20 -3.39 -2.80 -4.06
CA ASN A 20 -2.89 -1.73 -4.92
C ASN A 20 -1.37 -1.51 -4.76
N ILE A 21 -0.85 -1.64 -3.52
CA ILE A 21 0.60 -1.59 -3.27
C ILE A 21 1.31 -2.77 -3.93
N ILE A 22 0.79 -3.99 -3.79
CA ILE A 22 1.33 -5.19 -4.45
C ILE A 22 1.38 -5.01 -5.98
N ASP A 23 0.29 -4.51 -6.59
CA ASP A 23 0.24 -4.27 -8.04
C ASP A 23 1.35 -3.33 -8.50
N LEU A 24 1.60 -2.24 -7.76
CA LEU A 24 2.68 -1.31 -8.07
C LEU A 24 4.07 -1.92 -7.94
N VAL A 25 4.29 -2.78 -6.94
CA VAL A 25 5.57 -3.45 -6.73
C VAL A 25 5.79 -4.56 -7.77
N LYS A 26 4.76 -5.31 -8.18
CA LYS A 26 4.87 -6.35 -9.23
C LYS A 26 5.15 -5.76 -10.61
N ASN A 27 4.60 -4.58 -10.90
CA ASN A 27 4.71 -3.95 -12.21
C ASN A 27 5.90 -2.98 -12.34
N GLY A 28 6.74 -2.86 -11.31
CA GLY A 28 7.91 -1.98 -11.33
C GLY A 28 9.16 -2.67 -10.82
N ASP A 29 10.32 -2.23 -11.31
CA ASP A 29 11.58 -2.59 -10.68
C ASP A 29 11.63 -2.08 -9.25
N GLU A 30 12.42 -2.78 -8.44
CA GLU A 30 12.75 -2.56 -7.03
C GLU A 30 12.52 -1.10 -6.57
N MET A 31 11.48 -0.87 -5.76
CA MET A 31 11.08 0.48 -5.38
C MET A 31 11.57 0.87 -3.99
N ILE A 32 12.31 1.97 -3.93
CA ILE A 32 12.50 2.75 -2.71
C ILE A 32 11.11 3.20 -2.20
N LEU A 33 10.89 3.07 -0.90
CA LEU A 33 9.64 3.38 -0.21
C LEU A 33 9.03 4.73 -0.60
N GLU A 34 9.85 5.79 -0.63
CA GLU A 34 9.42 7.13 -1.03
C GLU A 34 8.88 7.15 -2.47
N THR A 35 9.59 6.48 -3.39
CA THR A 35 9.19 6.40 -4.80
C THR A 35 7.90 5.59 -4.96
N LEU A 36 7.77 4.49 -4.21
CA LEU A 36 6.56 3.68 -4.20
C LEU A 36 5.36 4.48 -3.71
N MET A 37 5.50 5.21 -2.59
CA MET A 37 4.45 6.06 -2.05
C MET A 37 4.04 7.16 -3.04
N ARG A 38 5.01 7.86 -3.64
CA ARG A 38 4.72 8.90 -4.65
C ARG A 38 3.95 8.33 -5.84
N LYS A 39 4.34 7.16 -6.34
CA LYS A 39 3.64 6.50 -7.45
C LYS A 39 2.24 6.05 -7.04
N PHE A 40 2.10 5.51 -5.82
CA PHE A 40 0.82 5.11 -5.26
C PHE A 40 -0.16 6.27 -5.20
N LEU A 41 0.23 7.38 -4.57
CA LEU A 41 -0.62 8.57 -4.41
C LEU A 41 -0.93 9.25 -5.75
N LYS A 42 -0.01 9.19 -6.72
CA LYS A 42 -0.25 9.69 -8.08
C LYS A 42 -1.25 8.83 -8.86
N ARG A 43 -1.23 7.51 -8.67
CA ARG A 43 -2.12 6.57 -9.37
C ARG A 43 -3.49 6.48 -8.72
N HIS A 44 -3.56 6.70 -7.41
CA HIS A 44 -4.76 6.56 -6.63
C HIS A 44 -5.01 7.81 -5.77
N GLU A 45 -5.58 8.84 -6.41
CA GLU A 45 -5.72 10.20 -5.84
C GLU A 45 -6.61 10.30 -4.59
N LEU A 46 -7.42 9.28 -4.31
CA LEU A 46 -8.34 9.24 -3.17
C LEU A 46 -7.69 8.72 -1.87
N TYR A 47 -6.46 8.20 -1.93
CA TYR A 47 -5.79 7.68 -0.75
C TYR A 47 -4.82 8.70 -0.15
N THR A 48 -4.59 8.57 1.15
CA THR A 48 -3.64 9.38 1.90
C THR A 48 -2.30 8.64 2.11
N PRO A 49 -1.22 9.37 2.46
CA PRO A 49 0.03 8.75 2.88
C PRO A 49 -0.15 7.77 4.06
N ASP A 50 -1.04 8.09 5.00
CA ASP A 50 -1.31 7.24 6.16
C ASP A 50 -1.89 5.89 5.73
N GLN A 51 -2.86 5.90 4.82
CA GLN A 51 -3.46 4.66 4.30
C GLN A 51 -2.44 3.82 3.53
N PHE A 52 -1.55 4.46 2.76
CA PHE A 52 -0.43 3.75 2.14
C PHE A 52 0.47 3.07 3.18
N MET A 53 0.84 3.80 4.24
CA MET A 53 1.69 3.27 5.32
C MET A 53 0.99 2.14 6.08
N GLU A 54 -0.29 2.29 6.40
CA GLU A 54 -1.11 1.23 7.01
C GLU A 54 -1.13 -0.03 6.14
N GLY A 55 -1.37 0.13 4.83
CA GLY A 55 -1.37 -0.97 3.87
C GLY A 55 -0.03 -1.68 3.76
N LEU A 56 1.07 -0.94 3.81
CA LEU A 56 2.43 -1.47 3.81
C LEU A 56 2.75 -2.21 5.11
N THR A 57 2.41 -1.62 6.26
CA THR A 57 2.57 -2.23 7.58
C THR A 57 1.74 -3.50 7.71
N PHE A 58 0.53 -3.52 7.17
CA PHE A 58 -0.31 -4.73 7.11
C PHE A 58 0.41 -5.84 6.35
N LEU A 59 0.89 -5.57 5.13
CA LEU A 59 1.61 -6.54 4.30
C LEU A 59 2.90 -7.06 4.97
N PHE A 60 3.64 -6.18 5.65
CA PHE A 60 4.80 -6.58 6.44
C PHE A 60 4.40 -7.51 7.59
N SER A 61 3.32 -7.17 8.31
CA SER A 61 2.85 -7.91 9.49
C SER A 61 2.36 -9.31 9.16
N ILE A 62 1.83 -9.53 7.96
CA ILE A 62 1.41 -10.86 7.47
C ILE A 62 2.50 -11.60 6.68
N GLY A 63 3.71 -11.04 6.60
CA GLY A 63 4.85 -11.68 5.91
C GLY A 63 4.78 -11.67 4.39
N CYS A 64 3.98 -10.79 3.79
CA CYS A 64 3.90 -10.64 2.32
C CYS A 64 5.07 -9.83 1.75
N LEU A 65 5.65 -8.91 2.54
CA LEU A 65 6.81 -8.11 2.13
C LEU A 65 7.79 -7.88 3.26
N THR A 66 9.01 -7.47 2.91
CA THR A 66 10.01 -6.93 3.82
C THR A 66 10.45 -5.54 3.36
N VAL A 67 11.00 -4.77 4.29
CA VAL A 67 11.68 -3.51 3.98
C VAL A 67 13.16 -3.64 4.36
N GLN A 68 14.06 -3.45 3.39
CA GLN A 68 15.51 -3.52 3.59
C GLN A 68 16.15 -2.30 2.93
N GLU A 69 16.95 -1.53 3.68
CA GLU A 69 17.60 -0.32 3.15
C GLU A 69 16.62 0.61 2.40
N TYR A 70 15.43 0.80 2.97
CA TYR A 70 14.31 1.56 2.38
C TYR A 70 13.68 0.95 1.12
N ARG A 71 14.12 -0.22 0.65
CA ARG A 71 13.52 -0.94 -0.47
C ARG A 71 12.39 -1.83 0.01
N VAL A 72 11.27 -1.82 -0.72
CA VAL A 72 10.14 -2.70 -0.47
C VAL A 72 10.28 -3.94 -1.35
N ILE A 73 10.37 -5.11 -0.73
CA ILE A 73 10.61 -6.40 -1.42
C ILE A 73 9.48 -7.36 -1.08
N LEU A 74 8.78 -7.89 -2.09
CA LEU A 74 7.75 -8.92 -1.88
C LEU A 74 8.43 -10.27 -1.60
N ILE A 75 7.92 -11.01 -0.61
CA ILE A 75 8.50 -12.29 -0.20
C ILE A 75 7.68 -13.47 -0.73
N ASN A 76 6.35 -13.40 -0.65
CA ASN A 76 5.44 -14.52 -0.98
C ASN A 76 4.11 -13.99 -1.54
N VAL A 77 4.09 -13.52 -2.79
CA VAL A 77 2.91 -12.89 -3.42
C VAL A 77 2.69 -13.33 -4.86
#